data_AF-A0A2D5ERU3-F1
#
_entry.id   AF-A0A2D5ERU3-F1
#
_cell.length_a   1.000
_cell.length_b   1.000
_cell.length_c   1.000
_cell.angle_alpha   90.00
_cell.angle_beta   90.00
_cell.angle_gamma   90.00
#
_symmetry.space_group_name_H-M   'P 1'
#
loop_
_entity.id
_entity.type
_entity.pdbx_description
1 polymer ?
#
loop_
_entity_poly.entity_id
_entity_poly.type
_entity_poly.pdbx_seq_one_letter_code
_entity_poly.pdbx_strand_id
1 'polypeptide(L)'
;MRRAPIVVALALAACATEAPCHHTLEHVELYWGTVDGPAELAAIVRDPAEPLDVRAAAARSLVTLDRDHDVQALLVDSVREASEPAIERAIAQRVTEALHEDPNVNGDPERVQVTAKDHAVALAPHVGADVRAQLGEAVLAWHVRDVARRRDLGRAGIREAFAVFGDDRSRLLDALGPRRGPTDLGAAAELLADGPLRARAAARLLETETALRGESFETWLRERLREGAYLRGLRDLPPARLEAAVELNRRNFLEGVLFGMRLFCAERAVADRLMAIGAEDPDDQLRTRALVALEGCAAARHVDALIALGFDANVPVSVRDYAFDRLAEIDDPRITERLWRELPTAADGPLGWRLRWRLGSLLLSRVDASAVPRFFAALSEHGEYASVELNDYAERLADLGDAATRALRDALSSDRWFVRVIALLALPVSEGSALRDDGAPLNGPHWGDWQTVGDVARRDATD
;
A
#
# COMPACT_ATOMS: atom_id res chain seq x y z
N MET A 1 28.71 -44.96 61.91
CA MET A 1 29.24 -45.58 60.67
C MET A 1 29.06 -44.61 59.50
N ARG A 2 30.09 -43.84 59.14
CA ARG A 2 30.25 -43.32 57.77
C ARG A 2 31.74 -43.38 57.44
N ARG A 3 32.03 -44.14 56.40
CA ARG A 3 33.33 -44.40 55.82
C ARG A 3 33.80 -43.12 55.09
N ALA A 4 35.06 -42.72 55.28
CA ALA A 4 35.87 -42.09 54.21
C ALA A 4 36.09 -43.15 53.09
N PRO A 5 36.83 -42.96 51.97
CA PRO A 5 37.74 -41.86 51.56
C PRO A 5 37.53 -41.54 50.04
N ILE A 6 38.32 -40.81 49.24
CA ILE A 6 39.74 -40.94 48.87
C ILE A 6 40.07 -39.73 47.99
N VAL A 7 41.09 -38.97 48.39
CA VAL A 7 41.85 -38.09 47.50
C VAL A 7 42.86 -38.98 46.77
N VAL A 8 42.78 -39.07 45.44
CA VAL A 8 43.86 -39.59 44.60
C VAL A 8 44.30 -38.45 43.69
N ALA A 9 45.44 -37.87 44.07
CA ALA A 9 46.29 -37.14 43.16
C ALA A 9 47.01 -38.16 42.26
N LEU A 10 46.92 -37.98 40.95
CA LEU A 10 47.80 -38.64 39.99
C LEU A 10 48.47 -37.56 39.16
N ALA A 11 49.70 -37.23 39.58
CA ALA A 11 50.66 -36.54 38.74
C ALA A 11 51.35 -37.59 37.87
N LEU A 12 51.21 -37.47 36.55
CA LEU A 12 52.05 -38.16 35.59
C LEU A 12 52.45 -37.15 34.52
N ALA A 13 53.59 -36.53 34.78
CA ALA A 13 54.37 -35.80 33.79
C ALA A 13 54.93 -36.84 32.80
N ALA A 14 54.37 -36.85 31.59
CA ALA A 14 55.02 -37.42 30.42
C ALA A 14 55.29 -36.25 29.46
N CYS A 15 56.56 -36.07 29.11
CA CYS A 15 57.01 -35.10 28.14
C CYS A 15 56.34 -35.37 26.79
N ALA A 16 55.24 -34.69 26.50
CA ALA A 16 54.76 -34.49 25.16
C ALA A 16 55.51 -33.28 24.61
N THR A 17 56.22 -33.47 23.51
CA THR A 17 56.53 -32.38 22.59
C THR A 17 55.27 -31.53 22.42
N GLU A 18 55.35 -30.24 22.73
CA GLU A 18 54.26 -29.28 22.59
C GLU A 18 53.82 -29.19 21.13
N ALA A 19 53.00 -30.14 20.69
CA ALA A 19 52.06 -29.88 19.62
C ALA A 19 51.03 -28.94 20.25
N PRO A 20 50.80 -27.73 19.70
CA PRO A 20 49.72 -26.89 20.17
C PRO A 20 48.43 -27.72 20.12
N CYS A 21 47.66 -27.73 21.20
CA CYS A 21 46.33 -28.35 21.21
C CYS A 21 45.41 -27.50 20.32
N HIS A 22 45.47 -27.73 19.02
CA HIS A 22 44.61 -27.08 18.05
C HIS A 22 43.18 -27.55 18.18
N HIS A 23 42.24 -26.64 17.95
CA HIS A 23 40.84 -26.99 17.82
C HIS A 23 40.63 -27.84 16.55
N THR A 24 39.59 -28.66 16.57
CA THR A 24 39.17 -29.48 15.42
C THR A 24 37.76 -29.06 15.00
N LEU A 25 37.30 -29.55 13.85
CA LEU A 25 35.92 -29.31 13.40
C LEU A 25 34.87 -29.85 14.39
N GLU A 26 35.17 -30.96 15.08
CA GLU A 26 34.30 -31.49 16.15
C GLU A 26 34.14 -30.51 17.32
N HIS A 27 35.19 -29.74 17.64
CA HIS A 27 35.10 -28.69 18.66
C HIS A 27 34.18 -27.55 18.20
N VAL A 28 34.26 -27.15 16.93
CA VAL A 28 33.36 -26.12 16.35
C VAL A 28 31.88 -26.55 16.45
N GLU A 29 31.58 -27.81 16.14
CA GLU A 29 30.24 -28.38 16.26
C GLU A 29 29.76 -28.43 17.71
N LEU A 30 30.65 -28.80 18.64
CA LEU A 30 30.35 -28.81 20.07
C LEU A 30 29.98 -27.40 20.57
N TYR A 31 30.80 -26.40 20.24
CA TYR A 31 30.60 -25.03 20.72
C TYR A 31 29.30 -24.41 20.21
N TRP A 32 28.88 -24.73 18.98
CA TRP A 32 27.63 -24.25 18.40
C TRP A 32 26.41 -24.49 19.32
N GLY A 33 26.38 -25.62 20.03
CA GLY A 33 25.31 -25.98 20.96
C GLY A 33 25.34 -25.29 22.33
N THR A 34 26.46 -24.69 22.72
CA THR A 34 26.70 -24.20 24.09
C THR A 34 26.32 -22.73 24.31
N VAL A 35 26.21 -22.31 25.57
CA VAL A 35 25.90 -20.90 25.94
C VAL A 35 27.09 -19.99 25.66
N ASP A 36 28.30 -20.42 26.02
CA ASP A 36 29.55 -19.67 25.78
C ASP A 36 30.10 -19.85 24.35
N GLY A 37 29.44 -20.72 23.57
CA GLY A 37 29.78 -21.05 22.18
C GLY A 37 30.09 -19.87 21.26
N PRO A 38 29.29 -18.78 21.23
CA PRO A 38 29.60 -17.63 20.39
C PRO A 38 30.98 -17.01 20.69
N ALA A 39 31.35 -16.92 21.97
CA ALA A 39 32.62 -16.33 22.37
C ALA A 39 33.80 -17.25 22.02
N GLU A 40 33.67 -18.56 22.23
CA GLU A 40 34.68 -19.55 21.86
C GLU A 40 34.90 -19.60 20.34
N LEU A 41 33.80 -19.63 19.57
CA LEU A 41 33.88 -19.59 18.10
C LEU A 41 34.55 -18.30 17.61
N ALA A 42 34.23 -17.15 18.21
CA ALA A 42 34.87 -15.88 17.90
C ALA A 42 36.38 -15.89 18.22
N ALA A 43 36.78 -16.49 19.34
CA ALA A 43 38.19 -16.66 19.70
C ALA A 43 38.93 -17.52 18.67
N ILE A 44 38.34 -18.66 18.25
CA ILE A 44 38.90 -19.52 17.20
C ILE A 44 39.10 -18.72 15.90
N VAL A 45 38.12 -17.92 15.47
CA VAL A 45 38.24 -17.12 14.23
C VAL A 45 39.45 -16.16 14.29
N ARG A 46 39.69 -15.55 15.44
CA ARG A 46 40.74 -14.54 15.65
C ARG A 46 42.13 -15.14 15.81
N ASP A 47 42.25 -16.36 16.31
CA ASP A 47 43.54 -16.97 16.60
C ASP A 47 44.28 -17.39 15.30
N PRO A 48 45.39 -16.73 14.93
CA PRO A 48 46.14 -17.09 13.74
C PRO A 48 46.90 -18.42 13.87
N ALA A 49 47.04 -18.96 15.08
CA ALA A 49 47.64 -20.28 15.29
C ALA A 49 46.70 -21.42 14.87
N GLU A 50 45.39 -21.18 14.82
CA GLU A 50 44.42 -22.20 14.44
C GLU A 50 44.42 -22.49 12.92
N PRO A 51 44.20 -23.74 12.51
CA PRO A 51 44.08 -24.09 11.09
C PRO A 51 43.00 -23.28 10.38
N LEU A 52 43.29 -22.79 9.16
CA LEU A 52 42.39 -21.91 8.42
C LEU A 52 41.00 -22.52 8.17
N ASP A 53 40.93 -23.83 7.95
CA ASP A 53 39.68 -24.57 7.75
C ASP A 53 38.82 -24.59 9.03
N VAL A 54 39.44 -24.72 10.21
CA VAL A 54 38.78 -24.63 11.52
C VAL A 54 38.29 -23.21 11.79
N ARG A 55 39.12 -22.20 11.52
CA ARG A 55 38.74 -20.78 11.62
C ARG A 55 37.58 -20.43 10.70
N ALA A 56 37.62 -20.89 9.45
CA ALA A 56 36.55 -20.71 8.49
C ALA A 56 35.26 -21.43 8.92
N ALA A 57 35.36 -22.63 9.49
CA ALA A 57 34.20 -23.35 10.04
C ALA A 57 33.57 -22.61 11.22
N ALA A 58 34.39 -22.09 12.15
CA ALA A 58 33.90 -21.29 13.28
C ALA A 58 33.19 -20.01 12.81
N ALA A 59 33.75 -19.32 11.81
CA ALA A 59 33.14 -18.15 11.21
C ALA A 59 31.78 -18.46 10.57
N ARG A 60 31.66 -19.57 9.82
CA ARG A 60 30.36 -20.03 9.27
C ARG A 60 29.34 -20.30 10.36
N SER A 61 29.75 -20.95 11.45
CA SER A 61 28.87 -21.24 12.58
C SER A 61 28.27 -19.97 13.19
N LEU A 62 29.08 -18.92 13.36
CA LEU A 62 28.64 -17.62 13.89
C LEU A 62 27.59 -16.92 13.00
N VAL A 63 27.65 -17.07 11.67
CA VAL A 63 26.71 -16.43 10.73
C VAL A 63 25.26 -16.79 11.03
N THR A 64 25.00 -18.04 11.41
CA THR A 64 23.64 -18.55 11.58
C THR A 64 23.25 -18.80 13.03
N LEU A 65 24.10 -18.37 13.96
CA LEU A 65 23.87 -18.58 15.38
C LEU A 65 22.85 -17.56 15.89
N ASP A 66 21.62 -18.02 16.11
CA ASP A 66 20.53 -17.21 16.67
C ASP A 66 20.54 -17.33 18.21
N ARG A 67 21.06 -16.31 18.90
CA ARG A 67 21.08 -16.22 20.37
C ARG A 67 20.74 -14.80 20.82
N ASP A 68 20.17 -14.66 22.01
CA ASP A 68 19.84 -13.35 22.62
C ASP A 68 21.06 -12.46 22.94
N HIS A 69 22.28 -12.97 22.75
CA HIS A 69 23.54 -12.25 22.97
C HIS A 69 24.01 -11.56 21.68
N ASP A 70 24.94 -10.59 21.79
CA ASP A 70 25.43 -9.79 20.67
C ASP A 70 26.40 -10.53 19.73
N VAL A 71 25.93 -11.65 19.18
CA VAL A 71 26.66 -12.50 18.21
C VAL A 71 27.09 -11.68 16.99
N GLN A 72 26.26 -10.73 16.56
CA GLN A 72 26.56 -9.84 15.44
C GLN A 72 27.82 -9.02 15.70
N ALA A 73 27.94 -8.38 16.87
CA ALA A 73 29.14 -7.63 17.23
C ALA A 73 30.37 -8.56 17.31
N LEU A 74 30.23 -9.73 17.94
CA LEU A 74 31.31 -10.72 18.02
C LEU A 74 31.79 -11.19 16.64
N LEU A 75 30.87 -11.40 15.70
CA LEU A 75 31.19 -11.79 14.33
C LEU A 75 31.93 -10.65 13.60
N VAL A 76 31.41 -9.43 13.67
CA VAL A 76 32.03 -8.25 13.05
C VAL A 76 33.45 -8.02 13.58
N ASP A 77 33.62 -8.05 14.90
CA ASP A 77 34.94 -7.87 15.53
C ASP A 77 35.91 -8.99 15.12
N SER A 78 35.45 -10.24 15.11
CA SER A 78 36.28 -11.39 14.73
C SER A 78 36.77 -11.32 13.28
N VAL A 79 35.90 -10.93 12.36
CA VAL A 79 36.26 -10.79 10.94
C VAL A 79 37.24 -9.64 10.73
N ARG A 80 36.98 -8.49 11.38
CA ARG A 80 37.84 -7.32 11.30
C ARG A 80 39.24 -7.60 11.85
N GLU A 81 39.34 -8.31 12.97
CA GLU A 81 40.61 -8.67 13.60
C GLU A 81 41.36 -9.74 12.82
N ALA A 82 40.66 -10.75 12.30
CA ALA A 82 41.28 -11.78 11.47
C ALA A 82 41.83 -11.19 10.17
N SER A 83 41.09 -10.30 9.51
CA SER A 83 41.48 -9.67 8.23
C SER A 83 41.92 -10.69 7.15
N GLU A 84 41.27 -11.86 7.10
CA GLU A 84 41.62 -12.97 6.23
C GLU A 84 40.58 -13.20 5.10
N PRO A 85 40.93 -13.03 3.81
CA PRO A 85 39.98 -13.15 2.70
C PRO A 85 39.32 -14.54 2.55
N ALA A 86 39.95 -15.59 3.07
CA ALA A 86 39.36 -16.93 3.07
C ALA A 86 38.23 -17.07 4.09
N ILE A 87 38.33 -16.39 5.24
CA ILE A 87 37.28 -16.35 6.26
C ILE A 87 36.09 -15.53 5.76
N GLU A 88 36.34 -14.37 5.15
CA GLU A 88 35.30 -13.55 4.51
C GLU A 88 34.50 -14.35 3.47
N ARG A 89 35.20 -15.10 2.60
CA ARG A 89 34.54 -15.96 1.59
C ARG A 89 33.72 -17.09 2.22
N ALA A 90 34.22 -17.71 3.30
CA ALA A 90 33.47 -18.75 4.01
C ALA A 90 32.17 -18.20 4.62
N ILE A 91 32.23 -16.98 5.17
CA ILE A 91 31.04 -16.27 5.67
C ILE A 91 30.06 -16.00 4.53
N ALA A 92 30.53 -15.43 3.41
CA ALA A 92 29.68 -15.12 2.27
C ALA A 92 28.97 -16.36 1.73
N GLN A 93 29.68 -17.48 1.65
CA GLN A 93 29.11 -18.77 1.28
C GLN A 93 27.99 -19.17 2.25
N ARG A 94 28.23 -19.15 3.57
CA ARG A 94 27.20 -19.55 4.54
C ARG A 94 26.00 -18.62 4.56
N VAL A 95 26.19 -17.31 4.42
CA VAL A 95 25.08 -16.36 4.24
C VAL A 95 24.27 -16.73 3.02
N THR A 96 24.92 -16.98 1.88
CA THR A 96 24.25 -17.34 0.63
C THR A 96 23.43 -18.61 0.81
N GLU A 97 24.00 -19.65 1.42
CA GLU A 97 23.30 -20.90 1.73
C GLU A 97 22.08 -20.65 2.62
N ALA A 98 22.24 -19.92 3.73
CA ALA A 98 21.16 -19.62 4.66
C ALA A 98 20.00 -18.85 4.01
N LEU A 99 20.28 -17.90 3.12
CA LEU A 99 19.24 -17.13 2.42
C LEU A 99 18.54 -17.91 1.29
N HIS A 100 19.09 -19.05 0.89
CA HIS A 100 18.48 -19.99 -0.05
C HIS A 100 17.71 -21.12 0.62
N GLU A 101 17.79 -21.27 1.95
CA GLU A 101 17.00 -22.25 2.68
C GLU A 101 15.50 -22.00 2.46
N ASP A 102 14.72 -23.09 2.38
CA ASP A 102 13.29 -23.02 2.16
C ASP A 102 12.60 -22.27 3.31
N PRO A 103 11.51 -21.52 3.04
CA PRO A 103 10.73 -20.90 4.10
C PRO A 103 10.07 -21.96 4.99
N ASN A 104 9.63 -21.55 6.18
CA ASN A 104 8.94 -22.46 7.10
C ASN A 104 7.58 -22.94 6.53
N VAL A 105 6.90 -23.82 7.27
CA VAL A 105 5.61 -24.41 6.87
C VAL A 105 4.51 -23.38 6.58
N ASN A 106 4.60 -22.18 7.17
CA ASN A 106 3.67 -21.06 6.94
C ASN A 106 4.09 -20.15 5.78
N GLY A 107 5.22 -20.44 5.14
CA GLY A 107 5.82 -19.62 4.09
C GLY A 107 6.55 -18.39 4.62
N ASP A 108 6.79 -18.28 5.92
CA ASP A 108 7.57 -17.19 6.50
C ASP A 108 9.07 -17.53 6.47
N PRO A 109 9.95 -16.54 6.28
CA PRO A 109 11.38 -16.80 6.36
C PRO A 109 11.76 -17.39 7.72
N GLU A 110 12.61 -18.40 7.71
CA GLU A 110 13.14 -18.95 8.96
C GLU A 110 14.02 -17.92 9.69
N ARG A 111 14.10 -18.02 11.02
CA ARG A 111 14.93 -17.14 11.85
C ARG A 111 16.38 -17.10 11.37
N VAL A 112 16.92 -18.25 10.98
CA VAL A 112 18.28 -18.37 10.45
C VAL A 112 18.52 -17.49 9.22
N GLN A 113 17.52 -17.31 8.35
CA GLN A 113 17.62 -16.42 7.19
C GLN A 113 17.69 -14.96 7.62
N VAL A 114 16.85 -14.57 8.58
CA VAL A 114 16.81 -13.21 9.11
C VAL A 114 18.14 -12.86 9.79
N THR A 115 18.65 -13.76 10.63
CA THR A 115 19.95 -13.62 11.32
C THR A 115 21.11 -13.53 10.33
N ALA A 116 21.18 -14.43 9.34
CA ALA A 116 22.22 -14.40 8.32
C ALA A 116 22.21 -13.08 7.51
N LYS A 117 21.02 -12.58 7.17
CA LYS A 117 20.85 -11.29 6.48
C LYS A 117 21.29 -10.11 7.35
N ASP A 118 20.91 -10.07 8.63
CA ASP A 118 21.34 -9.00 9.55
C ASP A 118 22.86 -8.99 9.75
N HIS A 119 23.46 -10.18 9.91
CA HIS A 119 24.91 -10.32 9.97
C HIS A 119 25.59 -9.86 8.68
N ALA A 120 25.06 -10.21 7.51
CA ALA A 120 25.60 -9.78 6.23
C ALA A 120 25.61 -8.25 6.10
N VAL A 121 24.50 -7.58 6.45
CA VAL A 121 24.40 -6.11 6.41
C VAL A 121 25.45 -5.46 7.32
N ALA A 122 25.60 -5.93 8.56
CA ALA A 122 26.58 -5.37 9.49
C ALA A 122 28.03 -5.66 9.12
N LEU A 123 28.31 -6.78 8.45
CA LEU A 123 29.66 -7.13 7.99
C LEU A 123 30.10 -6.36 6.74
N ALA A 124 29.15 -5.87 5.94
CA ALA A 124 29.43 -5.24 4.65
C ALA A 124 30.50 -4.11 4.67
N PRO A 125 30.61 -3.26 5.72
CA PRO A 125 31.66 -2.24 5.80
C PRO A 125 33.05 -2.80 6.11
N HIS A 126 33.16 -4.07 6.49
CA HIS A 126 34.37 -4.67 7.07
C HIS A 126 34.99 -5.79 6.21
N VAL A 127 34.42 -6.06 5.03
CA VAL A 127 34.88 -7.11 4.12
C VAL A 127 35.37 -6.53 2.79
N GLY A 128 36.17 -7.30 2.04
CA GLY A 128 36.64 -6.93 0.71
C GLY A 128 35.50 -6.70 -0.30
N ALA A 129 35.78 -5.93 -1.36
CA ALA A 129 34.78 -5.53 -2.37
C ALA A 129 34.06 -6.73 -3.02
N ASP A 130 34.78 -7.80 -3.35
CA ASP A 130 34.22 -9.00 -3.98
C ASP A 130 33.22 -9.70 -3.04
N VAL A 131 33.59 -9.85 -1.77
CA VAL A 131 32.73 -10.45 -0.74
C VAL A 131 31.52 -9.57 -0.46
N ARG A 132 31.73 -8.24 -0.36
CA ARG A 132 30.62 -7.29 -0.21
C ARG A 132 29.61 -7.39 -1.35
N ALA A 133 30.09 -7.52 -2.59
CA ALA A 133 29.23 -7.69 -3.76
C ALA A 133 28.44 -9.01 -3.70
N GLN A 134 29.08 -10.11 -3.29
CA GLN A 134 28.41 -11.40 -3.10
C GLN A 134 27.33 -11.34 -2.00
N LEU A 135 27.64 -10.75 -0.84
CA LEU A 135 26.67 -10.55 0.24
C LEU A 135 25.48 -9.68 -0.22
N GLY A 136 25.77 -8.60 -0.95
CA GLY A 136 24.74 -7.73 -1.51
C GLY A 136 23.84 -8.43 -2.50
N GLU A 137 24.40 -9.28 -3.37
CA GLU A 137 23.61 -10.09 -4.29
C GLU A 137 22.62 -10.99 -3.54
N ALA A 138 23.10 -11.75 -2.56
CA ALA A 138 22.28 -12.69 -1.80
C ALA A 138 21.20 -12.00 -0.96
N VAL A 139 21.55 -10.92 -0.24
CA VAL A 139 20.62 -10.17 0.62
C VAL A 139 19.53 -9.48 -0.20
N LEU A 140 19.91 -8.80 -1.29
CA LEU A 140 18.93 -8.10 -2.12
C LEU A 140 18.02 -9.10 -2.85
N ALA A 141 18.56 -10.23 -3.35
CA ALA A 141 17.76 -11.29 -3.94
C ALA A 141 16.77 -11.90 -2.93
N TRP A 142 17.18 -12.06 -1.67
CA TRP A 142 16.33 -12.55 -0.60
C TRP A 142 15.13 -11.62 -0.35
N HIS A 143 15.35 -10.31 -0.30
CA HIS A 143 14.26 -9.33 -0.14
C HIS A 143 13.33 -9.28 -1.37
N VAL A 144 13.88 -9.27 -2.59
CA VAL A 144 13.09 -9.18 -3.85
C VAL A 144 12.22 -10.43 -4.08
N ARG A 145 12.54 -11.56 -3.44
CA ARG A 145 11.76 -12.80 -3.53
C ARG A 145 10.33 -12.62 -3.01
N ASP A 146 10.16 -11.88 -1.91
CA ASP A 146 8.89 -11.60 -1.21
C ASP A 146 9.02 -10.25 -0.50
N VAL A 147 8.83 -9.18 -1.26
CA VAL A 147 9.06 -7.80 -0.78
C VAL A 147 8.11 -7.47 0.35
N ALA A 148 6.85 -7.87 0.23
CA ALA A 148 5.82 -7.53 1.21
C ALA A 148 6.12 -8.11 2.58
N ARG A 149 6.55 -9.38 2.67
CA ARG A 149 6.84 -10.00 3.96
C ARG A 149 8.23 -9.68 4.48
N ARG A 150 9.22 -9.49 3.60
CA ARG A 150 10.64 -9.43 3.99
C ARG A 150 11.18 -8.03 4.18
N ARG A 151 10.49 -6.98 3.71
CA ARG A 151 11.05 -5.62 3.67
C ARG A 151 11.47 -5.06 5.03
N ASP A 152 10.80 -5.46 6.11
CA ASP A 152 11.01 -4.90 7.46
C ASP A 152 11.41 -5.97 8.50
N LEU A 153 11.76 -7.18 8.06
CA LEU A 153 12.12 -8.28 8.99
C LEU A 153 13.55 -8.11 9.52
N GLY A 154 13.75 -8.32 10.82
CA GLY A 154 15.06 -8.31 11.48
C GLY A 154 15.53 -6.90 11.87
N ARG A 155 16.83 -6.76 12.15
CA ARG A 155 17.46 -5.49 12.54
C ARG A 155 17.61 -4.55 11.35
N ALA A 156 17.98 -5.08 10.18
CA ALA A 156 18.18 -4.31 8.96
C ALA A 156 17.06 -4.56 7.93
N GLY A 157 16.30 -3.51 7.59
CA GLY A 157 15.27 -3.55 6.56
C GLY A 157 15.81 -3.41 5.14
N ILE A 158 14.95 -3.58 4.13
CA ILE A 158 15.33 -3.53 2.71
C ILE A 158 15.94 -2.18 2.30
N ARG A 159 15.46 -1.07 2.87
CA ARG A 159 16.00 0.27 2.59
C ARG A 159 17.43 0.40 3.10
N GLU A 160 17.71 -0.13 4.28
CA GLU A 160 19.06 -0.17 4.84
C GLU A 160 19.96 -1.10 4.03
N ALA A 161 19.46 -2.27 3.62
CA ALA A 161 20.19 -3.18 2.75
C ALA A 161 20.59 -2.50 1.41
N PHE A 162 19.70 -1.74 0.77
CA PHE A 162 20.04 -0.95 -0.42
C PHE A 162 21.06 0.16 -0.13
N ALA A 163 20.95 0.84 1.01
CA ALA A 163 21.93 1.85 1.41
C ALA A 163 23.33 1.25 1.64
N VAL A 164 23.40 0.03 2.16
CA VAL A 164 24.66 -0.66 2.49
C VAL A 164 25.29 -1.35 1.27
N PHE A 165 24.52 -2.06 0.47
CA PHE A 165 25.04 -2.88 -0.64
C PHE A 165 25.03 -2.19 -2.01
N GLY A 166 24.46 -0.99 -2.08
CA GLY A 166 24.39 -0.20 -3.30
C GLY A 166 22.96 -0.12 -3.84
N ASP A 167 22.69 1.02 -4.48
CA ASP A 167 21.34 1.46 -4.87
C ASP A 167 20.85 0.80 -6.18
N ASP A 168 21.24 -0.45 -6.47
CA ASP A 168 20.72 -1.21 -7.61
C ASP A 168 19.28 -1.70 -7.37
N ARG A 169 18.39 -0.73 -7.16
CA ARG A 169 16.95 -0.91 -7.03
C ARG A 169 16.31 -1.40 -8.32
N SER A 170 17.08 -1.59 -9.42
CA SER A 170 16.54 -2.11 -10.66
C SER A 170 15.97 -3.52 -10.49
N ARG A 171 16.48 -4.28 -9.52
CA ARG A 171 15.94 -5.60 -9.12
C ARG A 171 14.51 -5.54 -8.59
N LEU A 172 14.07 -4.41 -8.01
CA LEU A 172 12.68 -4.23 -7.59
C LEU A 172 11.72 -4.10 -8.78
N LEU A 173 12.21 -3.76 -9.99
CA LEU A 173 11.37 -3.71 -11.19
C LEU A 173 10.83 -5.11 -11.55
N ASP A 174 11.53 -6.18 -11.21
CA ASP A 174 11.06 -7.56 -11.40
C ASP A 174 9.91 -7.91 -10.45
N ALA A 175 9.88 -7.29 -9.25
CA ALA A 175 8.79 -7.42 -8.30
C ALA A 175 7.51 -6.70 -8.76
N LEU A 176 7.62 -5.78 -9.73
CA LEU A 176 6.47 -5.17 -10.40
C LEU A 176 5.90 -6.02 -11.54
N GLY A 177 6.41 -7.23 -11.78
CA GLY A 177 5.96 -8.09 -12.89
C GLY A 177 4.60 -8.77 -12.68
N PRO A 178 3.95 -9.27 -13.75
CA PRO A 178 2.58 -9.80 -13.71
C PRO A 178 2.39 -11.10 -12.91
N ARG A 179 3.47 -11.80 -12.55
CA ARG A 179 3.40 -13.06 -11.78
C ARG A 179 3.71 -12.87 -10.29
N ARG A 180 3.81 -11.62 -9.84
CA ARG A 180 4.07 -11.25 -8.45
C ARG A 180 2.74 -10.94 -7.77
N GLY A 181 2.60 -11.36 -6.51
CA GLY A 181 1.35 -11.15 -5.77
C GLY A 181 1.00 -9.66 -5.64
N PRO A 182 -0.29 -9.30 -5.50
CA PRO A 182 -0.72 -7.90 -5.39
C PRO A 182 0.00 -7.12 -4.27
N THR A 183 0.23 -7.77 -3.13
CA THR A 183 0.93 -7.18 -1.97
C THR A 183 2.40 -6.91 -2.26
N ASP A 184 3.10 -7.83 -2.94
CA ASP A 184 4.50 -7.65 -3.32
C ASP A 184 4.66 -6.51 -4.32
N LEU A 185 3.76 -6.45 -5.30
CA LEU A 185 3.76 -5.39 -6.30
C LEU A 185 3.56 -4.02 -5.66
N GLY A 186 2.59 -3.89 -4.75
CA GLY A 186 2.36 -2.66 -3.99
C GLY A 186 3.59 -2.25 -3.16
N ALA A 187 4.19 -3.19 -2.43
CA ALA A 187 5.37 -2.91 -1.62
C ALA A 187 6.60 -2.49 -2.48
N ALA A 188 6.80 -3.12 -3.63
CA ALA A 188 7.86 -2.72 -4.57
C ALA A 188 7.59 -1.35 -5.18
N ALA A 189 6.33 -1.04 -5.51
CA ALA A 189 5.91 0.26 -6.03
C ALA A 189 6.21 1.39 -5.03
N GLU A 190 5.91 1.19 -3.74
CA GLU A 190 6.23 2.15 -2.66
C GLU A 190 7.73 2.44 -2.55
N LEU A 191 8.59 1.41 -2.67
CA LEU A 191 10.04 1.57 -2.60
C LEU A 191 10.64 2.29 -3.82
N LEU A 192 9.96 2.25 -4.95
CA LEU A 192 10.39 2.83 -6.23
C LEU A 192 9.78 4.20 -6.50
N ALA A 193 8.77 4.63 -5.73
CA ALA A 193 8.03 5.87 -5.96
C ALA A 193 8.93 7.12 -5.92
N ASP A 194 9.83 7.21 -4.94
CA ASP A 194 10.63 8.43 -4.68
C ASP A 194 12.10 8.30 -5.12
N GLY A 195 12.36 7.55 -6.19
CA GLY A 195 13.73 7.21 -6.61
C GLY A 195 14.07 7.51 -8.08
N PRO A 196 15.35 7.39 -8.46
CA PRO A 196 15.81 7.61 -9.84
C PRO A 196 15.22 6.63 -10.86
N LEU A 197 14.61 5.53 -10.40
CA LEU A 197 13.95 4.54 -11.24
C LEU A 197 12.46 4.79 -11.44
N ARG A 198 11.91 5.91 -10.93
CA ARG A 198 10.48 6.21 -10.96
C ARG A 198 9.85 6.04 -12.36
N ALA A 199 10.47 6.63 -13.38
CA ALA A 199 9.99 6.53 -14.76
C ALA A 199 9.98 5.09 -15.30
N ARG A 200 11.01 4.29 -14.96
CA ARG A 200 11.08 2.87 -15.33
C ARG A 200 10.04 2.04 -14.59
N ALA A 201 9.80 2.33 -13.31
CA ALA A 201 8.77 1.68 -12.52
C ALA A 201 7.36 1.99 -13.06
N ALA A 202 7.10 3.24 -13.43
CA ALA A 202 5.84 3.65 -14.08
C ALA A 202 5.61 2.90 -15.41
N ALA A 203 6.62 2.85 -16.28
CA ALA A 203 6.55 2.07 -17.52
C ALA A 203 6.30 0.57 -17.23
N ARG A 204 6.98 0.02 -16.23
CA ARG A 204 6.81 -1.38 -15.84
C ARG A 204 5.41 -1.69 -15.30
N LEU A 205 4.80 -0.79 -14.54
CA LEU A 205 3.42 -0.95 -14.06
C LEU A 205 2.42 -0.97 -15.22
N LEU A 206 2.61 -0.14 -16.24
CA LEU A 206 1.79 -0.13 -17.46
C LEU A 206 1.91 -1.43 -18.25
N GLU A 207 3.14 -1.94 -18.41
CA GLU A 207 3.39 -3.25 -19.03
C GLU A 207 2.71 -4.37 -18.25
N THR A 208 2.82 -4.36 -16.93
CA THR A 208 2.21 -5.36 -16.07
C THR A 208 0.69 -5.31 -16.13
N GLU A 209 0.08 -4.13 -16.08
CA GLU A 209 -1.36 -3.95 -16.24
C GLU A 209 -1.85 -4.57 -17.57
N THR A 210 -1.13 -4.31 -18.66
CA THR A 210 -1.43 -4.89 -19.97
C THR A 210 -1.26 -6.42 -19.95
N ALA A 211 -0.17 -6.92 -19.37
CA ALA A 211 0.13 -8.35 -19.31
C ALA A 211 -0.88 -9.14 -18.46
N LEU A 212 -1.36 -8.58 -17.35
CA LEU A 212 -2.42 -9.16 -16.52
C LEU A 212 -3.74 -9.32 -17.29
N ARG A 213 -3.92 -8.58 -18.38
CA ARG A 213 -5.08 -8.72 -19.25
C ARG A 213 -4.90 -9.73 -20.38
N GLY A 214 -3.69 -10.25 -20.57
CA GLY A 214 -3.36 -11.19 -21.64
C GLY A 214 -3.72 -12.64 -21.32
N GLU A 215 -3.94 -13.42 -22.38
CA GLU A 215 -4.22 -14.86 -22.32
C GLU A 215 -3.10 -15.65 -21.62
N SER A 216 -1.84 -15.21 -21.77
CA SER A 216 -0.68 -15.84 -21.13
C SER A 216 -0.76 -15.79 -19.60
N PHE A 217 -1.28 -14.69 -19.04
CA PHE A 217 -1.45 -14.56 -17.60
C PHE A 217 -2.60 -15.43 -17.11
N GLU A 218 -3.71 -15.43 -17.83
CA GLU A 218 -4.87 -16.26 -17.50
C GLU A 218 -4.52 -17.75 -17.49
N THR A 219 -3.75 -18.22 -18.48
CA THR A 219 -3.28 -19.61 -18.58
C THR A 219 -2.46 -19.99 -17.35
N TRP A 220 -1.47 -19.15 -17.01
CA TRP A 220 -0.64 -19.33 -15.81
C TRP A 220 -1.50 -19.36 -14.53
N LEU A 221 -2.46 -18.44 -14.40
CA LEU A 221 -3.30 -18.34 -13.21
C LEU A 221 -4.18 -19.59 -13.05
N ARG A 222 -4.74 -20.12 -14.14
CA ARG A 222 -5.49 -21.39 -14.14
C ARG A 222 -4.63 -22.56 -13.65
N GLU A 223 -3.39 -22.66 -14.14
CA GLU A 223 -2.45 -23.70 -13.70
C GLU A 223 -2.12 -23.59 -12.21
N ARG A 224 -1.84 -22.39 -11.71
CA ARG A 224 -1.58 -22.15 -10.28
C ARG A 224 -2.78 -22.47 -9.40
N LEU A 225 -3.99 -22.10 -9.82
CA LEU A 225 -5.21 -22.41 -9.07
C LEU A 225 -5.48 -23.92 -9.01
N ARG A 226 -5.22 -24.65 -10.10
CA ARG A 226 -5.33 -26.12 -10.12
C ARG A 226 -4.30 -26.79 -9.22
N GLU A 227 -3.03 -26.36 -9.30
CA GLU A 227 -1.97 -26.88 -8.43
C GLU A 227 -2.28 -26.60 -6.95
N GLY A 228 -2.69 -25.38 -6.62
CA GLY A 228 -3.08 -25.01 -5.26
C GLY A 228 -4.34 -25.73 -4.76
N ALA A 229 -5.25 -26.15 -5.64
CA ALA A 229 -6.38 -27.02 -5.29
C ALA A 229 -5.89 -28.45 -5.00
N TYR A 230 -5.04 -28.99 -5.87
CA TYR A 230 -4.45 -30.31 -5.71
C TYR A 230 -3.68 -30.46 -4.40
N LEU A 231 -2.83 -29.49 -4.06
CA LEU A 231 -2.07 -29.46 -2.81
C LEU A 231 -2.97 -29.40 -1.56
N ARG A 232 -4.19 -28.86 -1.70
CA ARG A 232 -5.22 -28.85 -0.63
C ARG A 232 -6.10 -30.09 -0.63
N GLY A 233 -5.73 -31.13 -1.37
CA GLY A 233 -6.47 -32.39 -1.46
C GLY A 233 -7.70 -32.34 -2.39
N LEU A 234 -7.93 -31.25 -3.10
CA LEU A 234 -9.00 -31.12 -4.09
C LEU A 234 -8.48 -31.60 -5.44
N ARG A 235 -8.78 -32.86 -5.79
CA ARG A 235 -8.30 -33.46 -7.05
C ARG A 235 -8.99 -32.89 -8.29
N ASP A 236 -10.25 -32.50 -8.18
CA ASP A 236 -11.04 -31.94 -9.29
C ASP A 236 -11.68 -30.61 -8.88
N LEU A 237 -11.22 -29.51 -9.48
CA LEU A 237 -11.88 -28.20 -9.35
C LEU A 237 -12.93 -28.08 -10.48
N PRO A 238 -14.23 -27.98 -10.18
CA PRO A 238 -15.26 -27.86 -11.21
C PRO A 238 -14.98 -26.67 -12.15
N PRO A 239 -15.21 -26.79 -13.48
CA PRO A 239 -14.90 -25.72 -14.43
C PRO A 239 -15.48 -24.36 -14.05
N ALA A 240 -16.76 -24.30 -13.69
CA ALA A 240 -17.40 -23.05 -13.26
C ALA A 240 -16.75 -22.40 -12.02
N ARG A 241 -16.25 -23.21 -11.08
CA ARG A 241 -15.52 -22.70 -9.90
C ARG A 241 -14.13 -22.20 -10.28
N LEU A 242 -13.46 -22.87 -11.23
CA LEU A 242 -12.18 -22.41 -11.75
C LEU A 242 -12.35 -21.06 -12.48
N GLU A 243 -13.35 -20.92 -13.35
CA GLU A 243 -13.63 -19.66 -14.06
C GLU A 243 -13.86 -18.51 -13.07
N ALA A 244 -14.76 -18.71 -12.09
CA ALA A 244 -15.03 -17.69 -11.08
C ALA A 244 -13.79 -17.33 -10.24
N ALA A 245 -12.95 -18.32 -9.92
CA ALA A 245 -11.70 -18.08 -9.21
C ALA A 245 -10.67 -17.34 -10.06
N VAL A 246 -10.56 -17.66 -11.35
CA VAL A 246 -9.67 -16.94 -12.30
C VAL A 246 -10.09 -15.49 -12.40
N GLU A 247 -11.38 -15.22 -12.60
CA GLU A 247 -11.92 -13.86 -12.70
C GLU A 247 -11.65 -13.06 -11.42
N LEU A 248 -12.01 -13.61 -10.26
CA LEU A 248 -11.77 -12.95 -8.98
C LEU A 248 -10.28 -12.67 -8.73
N ASN A 249 -9.41 -13.66 -8.97
CA ASN A 249 -7.97 -13.47 -8.74
C ASN A 249 -7.41 -12.45 -9.73
N ARG A 250 -7.77 -12.51 -11.02
CA ARG A 250 -7.32 -11.55 -12.03
C ARG A 250 -7.74 -10.12 -11.66
N ARG A 251 -8.96 -9.91 -11.17
CA ARG A 251 -9.39 -8.63 -10.60
C ARG A 251 -8.48 -8.19 -9.46
N ASN A 252 -8.19 -9.06 -8.50
CA ASN A 252 -7.30 -8.73 -7.37
C ASN A 252 -5.87 -8.35 -7.82
N PHE A 253 -5.33 -9.01 -8.85
CA PHE A 253 -4.05 -8.62 -9.45
C PHE A 253 -4.12 -7.23 -10.11
N LEU A 254 -5.19 -6.96 -10.87
CA LEU A 254 -5.40 -5.65 -11.49
C LEU A 254 -5.58 -4.55 -10.43
N GLU A 255 -6.33 -4.79 -9.36
CA GLU A 255 -6.44 -3.85 -8.24
C GLU A 255 -5.09 -3.55 -7.58
N GLY A 256 -4.24 -4.56 -7.40
CA GLY A 256 -2.87 -4.38 -6.90
C GLY A 256 -2.03 -3.48 -7.80
N VAL A 257 -2.14 -3.66 -9.13
CA VAL A 257 -1.45 -2.80 -10.09
C VAL A 257 -2.00 -1.38 -10.10
N LEU A 258 -3.32 -1.20 -10.01
CA LEU A 258 -3.93 0.13 -9.90
C LEU A 258 -3.49 0.88 -8.63
N PHE A 259 -3.37 0.16 -7.50
CA PHE A 259 -2.78 0.73 -6.29
C PHE A 259 -1.33 1.20 -6.53
N GLY A 260 -0.52 0.36 -7.19
CA GLY A 260 0.83 0.74 -7.59
C GLY A 260 0.82 1.98 -8.49
N MET A 261 0.00 2.00 -9.55
CA MET A 261 -0.13 3.12 -10.49
C MET A 261 -0.53 4.44 -9.82
N ARG A 262 -1.33 4.41 -8.75
CA ARG A 262 -1.66 5.61 -7.96
C ARG A 262 -0.40 6.36 -7.48
N LEU A 263 0.61 5.64 -7.02
CA LEU A 263 1.89 6.23 -6.55
C LEU A 263 2.67 6.92 -7.69
N PHE A 264 2.37 6.55 -8.94
CA PHE A 264 2.99 7.05 -10.15
C PHE A 264 2.05 7.90 -10.99
N CYS A 265 0.87 8.31 -10.50
CA CYS A 265 -0.13 9.00 -11.32
C CYS A 265 0.36 10.36 -11.86
N ALA A 266 1.35 10.99 -11.22
CA ALA A 266 1.96 12.22 -11.74
C ALA A 266 2.67 11.99 -13.10
N GLU A 267 3.07 10.75 -13.40
CA GLU A 267 3.57 10.37 -14.71
C GLU A 267 2.41 10.37 -15.70
N ARG A 268 2.49 11.22 -16.73
CA ARG A 268 1.38 11.43 -17.68
C ARG A 268 0.83 10.13 -18.26
N ALA A 269 1.69 9.21 -18.69
CA ALA A 269 1.27 7.94 -19.28
C ALA A 269 0.45 7.08 -18.29
N VAL A 270 0.76 7.16 -16.99
CA VAL A 270 0.03 6.46 -15.94
C VAL A 270 -1.34 7.11 -15.73
N ALA A 271 -1.41 8.44 -15.57
CA ALA A 271 -2.68 9.14 -15.45
C ALA A 271 -3.59 8.92 -16.66
N ASP A 272 -3.05 9.01 -17.88
CA ASP A 272 -3.82 8.81 -19.12
C ASP A 272 -4.36 7.37 -19.19
N ARG A 273 -3.58 6.37 -18.73
CA ARG A 273 -4.04 4.98 -18.64
C ARG A 273 -5.10 4.77 -17.56
N LEU A 274 -4.94 5.36 -16.38
CA LEU A 274 -5.95 5.31 -15.31
C LEU A 274 -7.28 5.92 -15.77
N MET A 275 -7.22 7.05 -16.48
CA MET A 275 -8.40 7.68 -17.07
C MET A 275 -9.07 6.75 -18.10
N ALA A 276 -8.29 6.11 -18.99
CA ALA A 276 -8.82 5.16 -19.97
C ALA A 276 -9.50 3.96 -19.31
N ILE A 277 -8.91 3.38 -18.26
CA ILE A 277 -9.52 2.28 -17.48
C ILE A 277 -10.82 2.76 -16.81
N GLY A 278 -10.80 3.95 -16.19
CA GLY A 278 -12.00 4.57 -15.60
C GLY A 278 -13.14 4.74 -16.61
N ALA A 279 -12.79 5.08 -17.85
CA ALA A 279 -13.76 5.32 -18.90
C ALA A 279 -14.33 4.04 -19.53
N GLU A 280 -13.47 3.07 -19.84
CA GLU A 280 -13.77 2.03 -20.83
C GLU A 280 -13.73 0.59 -20.29
N ASP A 281 -13.22 0.36 -19.08
CA ASP A 281 -13.10 -1.01 -18.55
C ASP A 281 -14.49 -1.67 -18.39
N PRO A 282 -14.68 -2.93 -18.80
CA PRO A 282 -15.96 -3.61 -18.64
C PRO A 282 -16.33 -3.90 -17.18
N ASP A 283 -15.37 -3.87 -16.26
CA ASP A 283 -15.60 -4.08 -14.82
C ASP A 283 -15.73 -2.73 -14.09
N ASP A 284 -16.95 -2.43 -13.63
CA ASP A 284 -17.26 -1.18 -12.93
C ASP A 284 -16.47 -0.98 -11.63
N GLN A 285 -16.04 -2.06 -10.98
CA GLN A 285 -15.17 -1.98 -9.82
C GLN A 285 -13.78 -1.51 -10.24
N LEU A 286 -13.23 -2.03 -11.35
CA LEU A 286 -11.93 -1.56 -11.88
C LEU A 286 -12.01 -0.12 -12.37
N ARG A 287 -13.10 0.27 -13.04
CA ARG A 287 -13.34 1.67 -13.44
C ARG A 287 -13.28 2.60 -12.22
N THR A 288 -14.01 2.24 -11.18
CA THR A 288 -14.06 2.98 -9.91
C THR A 288 -12.67 3.08 -9.28
N ARG A 289 -11.94 1.96 -9.17
CA ARG A 289 -10.58 1.92 -8.60
C ARG A 289 -9.59 2.75 -9.41
N ALA A 290 -9.70 2.77 -10.73
CA ALA A 290 -8.83 3.56 -11.59
C ALA A 290 -9.07 5.06 -11.42
N LEU A 291 -10.34 5.50 -11.31
CA LEU A 291 -10.66 6.88 -10.99
C LEU A 291 -10.18 7.28 -9.59
N VAL A 292 -10.27 6.39 -8.59
CA VAL A 292 -9.65 6.61 -7.27
C VAL A 292 -8.13 6.74 -7.38
N ALA A 293 -7.46 5.89 -8.15
CA ALA A 293 -6.02 5.96 -8.35
C ALA A 293 -5.57 7.22 -9.13
N LEU A 294 -6.48 7.90 -9.82
CA LEU A 294 -6.23 9.16 -10.55
C LEU A 294 -6.30 10.40 -9.64
N GLU A 295 -6.69 10.25 -8.37
CA GLU A 295 -6.77 11.35 -7.40
C GLU A 295 -5.47 12.18 -7.33
N GLY A 296 -5.61 13.50 -7.40
CA GLY A 296 -4.50 14.46 -7.40
C GLY A 296 -3.74 14.56 -8.73
N CYS A 297 -4.13 13.75 -9.73
CA CYS A 297 -3.45 13.63 -11.02
C CYS A 297 -4.39 13.86 -12.21
N ALA A 298 -5.66 14.18 -11.96
CA ALA A 298 -6.59 14.66 -12.96
C ALA A 298 -6.11 16.01 -13.55
N ALA A 299 -6.35 16.24 -14.84
CA ALA A 299 -5.83 17.41 -15.54
C ALA A 299 -6.77 17.85 -16.66
N ALA A 300 -6.57 19.06 -17.21
CA ALA A 300 -7.42 19.67 -18.25
C ALA A 300 -7.70 18.75 -19.47
N ARG A 301 -6.73 17.87 -19.82
CA ARG A 301 -6.87 16.89 -20.90
C ARG A 301 -7.88 15.76 -20.63
N HIS A 302 -8.24 15.54 -19.36
CA HIS A 302 -9.22 14.53 -18.95
C HIS A 302 -10.64 15.10 -18.85
N VAL A 303 -10.82 16.42 -18.94
CA VAL A 303 -12.12 17.10 -18.69
C VAL A 303 -13.24 16.50 -19.53
N ASP A 304 -13.04 16.33 -20.84
CA ASP A 304 -14.10 15.86 -21.73
C ASP A 304 -14.52 14.43 -21.39
N ALA A 305 -13.56 13.55 -21.08
CA ALA A 305 -13.82 12.17 -20.68
C ALA A 305 -14.52 12.09 -19.31
N LEU A 306 -14.09 12.91 -18.34
CA LEU A 306 -14.71 12.97 -17.02
C LEU A 306 -16.12 13.57 -17.06
N ILE A 307 -16.38 14.56 -17.92
CA ILE A 307 -17.74 15.07 -18.18
C ILE A 307 -18.60 13.97 -18.80
N ALA A 308 -18.08 13.25 -19.80
CA ALA A 308 -18.83 12.14 -20.41
C ALA A 308 -19.22 11.08 -19.35
N LEU A 309 -18.30 10.74 -18.43
CA LEU A 309 -18.59 9.79 -17.36
C LEU A 309 -19.55 10.33 -16.31
N GLY A 310 -19.31 11.53 -15.78
CA GLY A 310 -20.10 12.08 -14.68
C GLY A 310 -21.56 12.36 -15.06
N PHE A 311 -21.79 12.75 -16.31
CA PHE A 311 -23.09 13.24 -16.76
C PHE A 311 -23.95 12.18 -17.49
N ASP A 312 -23.39 11.03 -17.86
CA ASP A 312 -24.15 9.94 -18.49
C ASP A 312 -24.92 9.13 -17.45
N ALA A 313 -26.26 9.12 -17.55
CA ALA A 313 -27.14 8.37 -16.65
C ALA A 313 -26.94 6.85 -16.73
N ASN A 314 -26.38 6.33 -17.82
CA ASN A 314 -26.09 4.90 -18.01
C ASN A 314 -24.78 4.46 -17.33
N VAL A 315 -23.95 5.40 -16.91
CA VAL A 315 -22.72 5.10 -16.17
C VAL A 315 -23.10 4.78 -14.71
N PRO A 316 -22.53 3.71 -14.11
CA PRO A 316 -22.80 3.35 -12.73
C PRO A 316 -22.52 4.50 -11.78
N VAL A 317 -23.37 4.66 -10.77
CA VAL A 317 -23.32 5.76 -9.81
C VAL A 317 -21.94 5.94 -9.19
N SER A 318 -21.26 4.85 -8.79
CA SER A 318 -19.91 4.92 -8.21
C SER A 318 -18.89 5.54 -9.16
N VAL A 319 -18.93 5.17 -10.45
CA VAL A 319 -18.02 5.70 -11.48
C VAL A 319 -18.30 7.19 -11.71
N ARG A 320 -19.58 7.59 -11.78
CA ARG A 320 -19.95 9.00 -11.95
C ARG A 320 -19.50 9.85 -10.78
N ASP A 321 -19.70 9.37 -9.55
CA ASP A 321 -19.38 10.13 -8.34
C ASP A 321 -17.87 10.41 -8.28
N TYR A 322 -17.02 9.40 -8.54
CA TYR A 322 -15.57 9.61 -8.63
C TYR A 322 -15.14 10.42 -9.85
N ALA A 323 -15.85 10.35 -10.97
CA ALA A 323 -15.60 11.25 -12.10
C ALA A 323 -15.84 12.72 -11.70
N PHE A 324 -16.89 13.00 -10.92
CA PHE A 324 -17.12 14.33 -10.35
C PHE A 324 -16.04 14.73 -9.33
N ASP A 325 -15.54 13.80 -8.52
CA ASP A 325 -14.40 14.09 -7.61
C ASP A 325 -13.16 14.49 -8.42
N ARG A 326 -12.85 13.76 -9.49
CA ARG A 326 -11.74 14.10 -10.39
C ARG A 326 -11.99 15.41 -11.15
N LEU A 327 -13.22 15.74 -11.50
CA LEU A 327 -13.55 17.07 -12.05
C LEU A 327 -13.29 18.15 -11.03
N ALA A 328 -13.59 17.95 -9.73
CA ALA A 328 -13.37 18.94 -8.67
C ALA A 328 -11.90 19.38 -8.53
N GLU A 329 -10.97 18.52 -8.88
CA GLU A 329 -9.53 18.78 -8.84
C GLU A 329 -9.02 19.66 -9.99
N ILE A 330 -9.83 19.85 -11.05
CA ILE A 330 -9.41 20.55 -12.26
C ILE A 330 -9.94 22.00 -12.26
N ASP A 331 -9.04 22.96 -12.35
CA ASP A 331 -9.39 24.36 -12.60
C ASP A 331 -9.57 24.61 -14.11
N ASP A 332 -10.77 24.33 -14.63
CA ASP A 332 -11.14 24.58 -16.03
C ASP A 332 -12.52 25.27 -16.12
N PRO A 333 -12.60 26.50 -16.65
CA PRO A 333 -13.85 27.25 -16.77
C PRO A 333 -14.96 26.54 -17.56
N ARG A 334 -14.60 25.63 -18.47
CA ARG A 334 -15.56 24.83 -19.25
C ARG A 334 -16.41 23.93 -18.35
N ILE A 335 -15.86 23.49 -17.21
CA ILE A 335 -16.59 22.71 -16.21
C ILE A 335 -17.71 23.58 -15.64
N THR A 336 -17.40 24.78 -15.16
CA THR A 336 -18.40 25.70 -14.59
C THR A 336 -19.49 26.06 -15.60
N GLU A 337 -19.13 26.33 -16.86
CA GLU A 337 -20.10 26.58 -17.93
C GLU A 337 -21.04 25.39 -18.15
N ARG A 338 -20.49 24.17 -18.18
CA ARG A 338 -21.26 22.94 -18.33
C ARG A 338 -22.19 22.70 -17.14
N LEU A 339 -21.72 22.90 -15.91
CA LEU A 339 -22.52 22.74 -14.69
C LEU A 339 -23.75 23.65 -14.70
N TRP A 340 -23.59 24.93 -15.06
CA TRP A 340 -24.71 25.87 -15.17
C TRP A 340 -25.74 25.47 -16.22
N ARG A 341 -25.30 24.84 -17.32
CA ARG A 341 -26.17 24.41 -18.41
C ARG A 341 -27.04 23.21 -18.03
N GLU A 342 -26.46 22.26 -17.29
CA GLU A 342 -27.07 20.95 -17.04
C GLU A 342 -27.84 20.90 -15.70
N LEU A 343 -27.51 21.75 -14.73
CA LEU A 343 -28.16 21.77 -13.41
C LEU A 343 -29.71 21.87 -13.48
N PRO A 344 -30.32 22.71 -14.36
CA PRO A 344 -31.78 22.83 -14.41
C PRO A 344 -32.52 21.56 -14.84
N THR A 345 -31.90 20.72 -15.68
CA THR A 345 -32.49 19.50 -16.23
C THR A 345 -32.03 18.24 -15.52
N ALA A 346 -31.10 18.35 -14.57
CA ALA A 346 -30.52 17.21 -13.86
C ALA A 346 -31.53 16.43 -12.99
N ALA A 347 -32.68 17.03 -12.69
CA ALA A 347 -33.72 16.43 -11.85
C ALA A 347 -34.50 15.31 -12.54
N ASP A 348 -34.32 15.09 -13.84
CA ASP A 348 -35.13 14.18 -14.62
C ASP A 348 -34.75 12.70 -14.36
N GLY A 349 -35.72 11.90 -13.91
CA GLY A 349 -35.60 10.44 -13.76
C GLY A 349 -35.35 9.92 -12.34
N PRO A 350 -35.33 8.58 -12.14
CA PRO A 350 -35.37 7.93 -10.81
C PRO A 350 -34.19 8.23 -9.87
N LEU A 351 -33.10 8.79 -10.38
CA LEU A 351 -31.91 9.21 -9.62
C LEU A 351 -31.46 10.63 -10.00
N GLY A 352 -32.36 11.43 -10.58
CA GLY A 352 -32.06 12.81 -10.99
C GLY A 352 -31.61 13.69 -9.82
N TRP A 353 -32.17 13.45 -8.62
CA TRP A 353 -31.72 14.15 -7.41
C TRP A 353 -30.23 13.95 -7.12
N ARG A 354 -29.67 12.76 -7.38
CA ARG A 354 -28.24 12.49 -7.13
C ARG A 354 -27.34 13.17 -8.14
N LEU A 355 -27.73 13.18 -9.43
CA LEU A 355 -26.99 13.92 -10.44
C LEU A 355 -27.03 15.42 -10.14
N ARG A 356 -28.22 15.96 -9.85
CA ARG A 356 -28.39 17.36 -9.43
C ARG A 356 -27.53 17.69 -8.22
N TRP A 357 -27.52 16.84 -7.19
CA TRP A 357 -26.66 16.97 -6.02
C TRP A 357 -25.19 17.12 -6.41
N ARG A 358 -24.64 16.18 -7.18
CA ARG A 358 -23.24 16.24 -7.61
C ARG A 358 -22.93 17.50 -8.42
N LEU A 359 -23.81 17.89 -9.35
CA LEU A 359 -23.64 19.11 -10.15
C LEU A 359 -23.68 20.38 -9.28
N GLY A 360 -24.66 20.47 -8.38
CA GLY A 360 -24.87 21.63 -7.54
C GLY A 360 -23.72 21.81 -6.54
N SER A 361 -23.29 20.74 -5.88
CA SER A 361 -22.17 20.78 -4.93
C SER A 361 -20.86 21.17 -5.59
N LEU A 362 -20.60 20.61 -6.78
CA LEU A 362 -19.42 20.94 -7.57
C LEU A 362 -19.44 22.36 -8.12
N LEU A 363 -20.63 22.89 -8.43
CA LEU A 363 -20.80 24.26 -8.86
C LEU A 363 -20.57 25.23 -7.70
N LEU A 364 -21.16 24.96 -6.55
CA LEU A 364 -21.02 25.78 -5.34
C LEU A 364 -19.57 25.84 -4.85
N SER A 365 -18.77 24.80 -5.05
CA SER A 365 -17.34 24.82 -4.74
C SER A 365 -16.49 25.68 -5.67
N ARG A 366 -17.09 26.26 -6.73
CA ARG A 366 -16.38 26.99 -7.80
C ARG A 366 -16.84 28.43 -7.99
N VAL A 367 -17.96 28.80 -7.37
CA VAL A 367 -18.56 30.12 -7.57
C VAL A 367 -18.42 30.97 -6.32
N ASP A 368 -18.48 32.28 -6.49
CA ASP A 368 -18.51 33.22 -5.37
C ASP A 368 -19.95 33.51 -4.90
N ALA A 369 -20.08 34.29 -3.83
CA ALA A 369 -21.35 34.67 -3.24
C ALA A 369 -22.32 35.40 -4.21
N SER A 370 -21.82 36.02 -5.27
CA SER A 370 -22.68 36.70 -6.26
C SER A 370 -23.51 35.72 -7.09
N ALA A 371 -23.09 34.44 -7.16
CA ALA A 371 -23.77 33.40 -7.90
C ALA A 371 -24.95 32.76 -7.13
N VAL A 372 -25.12 33.03 -5.83
CA VAL A 372 -26.15 32.40 -4.99
C VAL A 372 -27.57 32.59 -5.54
N PRO A 373 -28.01 33.80 -5.95
CA PRO A 373 -29.34 33.98 -6.55
C PRO A 373 -29.52 33.18 -7.84
N ARG A 374 -28.47 33.12 -8.67
CA ARG A 374 -28.47 32.35 -9.92
C ARG A 374 -28.54 30.84 -9.64
N PHE A 375 -27.85 30.37 -8.59
CA PHE A 375 -27.88 28.98 -8.17
C PHE A 375 -29.30 28.56 -7.77
N PHE A 376 -29.96 29.32 -6.90
CA PHE A 376 -31.35 29.04 -6.53
C PHE A 376 -32.30 29.06 -7.73
N ALA A 377 -32.13 30.01 -8.65
CA ALA A 377 -32.93 30.07 -9.88
C ALA A 377 -32.71 28.85 -10.80
N ALA A 378 -31.51 28.25 -10.79
CA ALA A 378 -31.17 27.10 -11.62
C ALA A 378 -31.66 25.75 -11.06
N LEU A 379 -31.99 25.66 -9.77
CA LEU A 379 -32.61 24.46 -9.20
C LEU A 379 -33.99 24.22 -9.84
N SER A 380 -34.47 22.97 -9.90
CA SER A 380 -35.77 22.62 -10.52
C SER A 380 -36.95 22.92 -9.57
N GLU A 381 -38.02 23.57 -10.06
CA GLU A 381 -39.20 23.94 -9.26
C GLU A 381 -40.02 22.74 -8.78
N HIS A 382 -40.01 21.65 -9.53
CA HIS A 382 -40.82 20.45 -9.26
C HIS A 382 -39.97 19.22 -8.89
N GLY A 383 -38.72 19.43 -8.50
CA GLY A 383 -37.81 18.35 -8.12
C GLY A 383 -38.12 17.75 -6.74
N GLU A 384 -37.91 16.43 -6.62
CA GLU A 384 -37.69 15.77 -5.33
C GLU A 384 -36.26 16.06 -4.86
N TYR A 385 -36.09 16.61 -3.65
CA TYR A 385 -34.79 16.96 -3.06
C TYR A 385 -34.47 16.07 -1.87
N ALA A 386 -33.28 15.48 -1.89
CA ALA A 386 -32.81 14.68 -0.76
C ALA A 386 -32.37 15.58 0.40
N SER A 387 -32.57 15.15 1.64
CA SER A 387 -32.06 15.90 2.81
C SER A 387 -30.55 16.11 2.75
N VAL A 388 -29.79 15.06 2.38
CA VAL A 388 -28.33 15.10 2.23
C VAL A 388 -27.86 16.07 1.14
N GLU A 389 -28.65 16.24 0.07
CA GLU A 389 -28.38 17.20 -0.99
C GLU A 389 -28.54 18.63 -0.46
N LEU A 390 -29.66 18.93 0.20
CA LEU A 390 -29.93 20.27 0.71
C LEU A 390 -28.97 20.67 1.83
N ASN A 391 -28.55 19.71 2.68
CA ASN A 391 -27.53 19.92 3.70
C ASN A 391 -26.18 20.30 3.09
N ASP A 392 -25.69 19.54 2.09
CA ASP A 392 -24.40 19.83 1.44
C ASP A 392 -24.43 21.18 0.69
N TYR A 393 -25.56 21.55 0.06
CA TYR A 393 -25.72 22.90 -0.49
C TYR A 393 -25.65 23.98 0.59
N ALA A 394 -26.32 23.77 1.72
CA ALA A 394 -26.35 24.71 2.82
C ALA A 394 -24.97 24.94 3.44
N GLU A 395 -24.22 23.86 3.69
CA GLU A 395 -22.83 23.91 4.19
C GLU A 395 -21.94 24.75 3.25
N ARG A 396 -21.97 24.47 1.95
CA ARG A 396 -21.17 25.21 0.96
C ARG A 396 -21.56 26.68 0.85
N LEU A 397 -22.86 26.98 0.94
CA LEU A 397 -23.34 28.36 0.90
C LEU A 397 -22.96 29.15 2.16
N ALA A 398 -22.89 28.49 3.32
CA ALA A 398 -22.41 29.09 4.56
C ALA A 398 -20.92 29.46 4.47
N ASP A 399 -20.12 28.63 3.79
CA ASP A 399 -18.68 28.86 3.59
C ASP A 399 -18.37 30.06 2.66
N LEU A 400 -19.34 30.56 1.89
CA LEU A 400 -19.18 31.74 1.02
C LEU A 400 -19.17 33.08 1.79
N GLY A 401 -19.41 33.06 3.11
CA GLY A 401 -19.29 34.22 4.00
C GLY A 401 -20.43 35.25 3.91
N ASP A 402 -20.20 36.43 4.49
CA ASP A 402 -21.21 37.47 4.76
C ASP A 402 -22.03 37.91 3.52
N ALA A 403 -21.41 37.87 2.34
CA ALA A 403 -22.07 38.23 1.10
C ALA A 403 -23.19 37.24 0.72
N ALA A 404 -22.99 35.95 0.99
CA ALA A 404 -24.00 34.91 0.78
C ALA A 404 -25.10 34.97 1.85
N THR A 405 -24.77 35.38 3.09
CA THR A 405 -25.74 35.50 4.19
C THR A 405 -26.93 36.39 3.83
N ARG A 406 -26.71 37.49 3.09
CA ARG A 406 -27.83 38.36 2.64
C ARG A 406 -28.78 37.60 1.70
N ALA A 407 -28.23 36.94 0.68
CA ALA A 407 -29.03 36.16 -0.25
C ALA A 407 -29.76 35.00 0.44
N LEU A 408 -29.14 34.38 1.46
CA LEU A 408 -29.76 33.34 2.28
C LEU A 408 -30.93 33.89 3.13
N ARG A 409 -30.81 35.09 3.71
CA ARG A 409 -31.94 35.73 4.43
C ARG A 409 -33.10 36.03 3.49
N ASP A 410 -32.82 36.55 2.31
CA ASP A 410 -33.85 36.79 1.29
C ASP A 410 -34.53 35.47 0.87
N ALA A 411 -33.76 34.38 0.80
CA ALA A 411 -34.24 33.04 0.46
C ALA A 411 -35.22 32.44 1.48
N LEU A 412 -35.23 32.89 2.74
CA LEU A 412 -36.23 32.47 3.74
C LEU A 412 -37.66 32.87 3.35
N SER A 413 -37.82 33.90 2.50
CA SER A 413 -39.12 34.35 1.99
C SER A 413 -39.47 33.75 0.62
N SER A 414 -38.67 32.80 0.11
CA SER A 414 -38.91 32.16 -1.19
C SER A 414 -40.20 31.34 -1.16
N ASP A 415 -40.96 31.33 -2.25
CA ASP A 415 -42.13 30.44 -2.40
C ASP A 415 -41.72 28.96 -2.51
N ARG A 416 -40.45 28.69 -2.82
CA ARG A 416 -39.92 27.34 -3.04
C ARG A 416 -39.42 26.75 -1.72
N TRP A 417 -40.09 25.69 -1.26
CA TRP A 417 -39.82 25.07 0.06
C TRP A 417 -38.35 24.69 0.26
N PHE A 418 -37.70 24.10 -0.74
CA PHE A 418 -36.31 23.64 -0.63
C PHE A 418 -35.32 24.81 -0.58
N VAL A 419 -35.63 25.96 -1.18
CA VAL A 419 -34.81 27.17 -1.05
C VAL A 419 -34.88 27.69 0.39
N ARG A 420 -36.07 27.69 1.00
CA ARG A 420 -36.24 28.01 2.42
C ARG A 420 -35.50 27.03 3.31
N VAL A 421 -35.54 25.73 3.00
CA VAL A 421 -34.82 24.70 3.75
C VAL A 421 -33.30 24.89 3.66
N ILE A 422 -32.73 25.11 2.47
CA ILE A 422 -31.29 25.40 2.32
C ILE A 422 -30.90 26.64 3.17
N ALA A 423 -31.70 27.71 3.10
CA ALA A 423 -31.46 28.92 3.89
C ALA A 423 -31.56 28.67 5.40
N LEU A 424 -32.59 27.95 5.86
CA LEU A 424 -32.75 27.53 7.24
C LEU A 424 -31.55 26.72 7.72
N LEU A 425 -31.03 25.84 6.87
CA LEU A 425 -29.91 24.96 7.19
C LEU A 425 -28.59 25.72 7.30
N ALA A 426 -28.36 26.70 6.42
CA ALA A 426 -27.13 27.48 6.33
C ALA A 426 -27.04 28.63 7.36
N LEU A 427 -28.19 29.16 7.81
CA LEU A 427 -28.26 30.29 8.74
C LEU A 427 -28.38 29.84 10.21
N PRO A 428 -27.99 30.71 11.16
CA PRO A 428 -28.31 30.51 12.58
C PRO A 428 -29.82 30.35 12.80
N VAL A 429 -30.20 29.48 13.73
CA VAL A 429 -31.61 29.14 14.03
C VAL A 429 -32.48 30.36 14.33
N SER A 430 -31.90 31.39 14.95
CA SER A 430 -32.62 32.62 15.29
C SER A 430 -33.21 33.33 14.06
N GLU A 431 -32.59 33.17 12.89
CA GLU A 431 -33.05 33.77 11.63
C GLU A 431 -34.29 33.04 11.07
N GLY A 432 -34.50 31.76 11.44
CA GLY A 432 -35.57 30.91 10.93
C GLY A 432 -36.88 30.93 11.73
N SER A 433 -36.99 31.75 12.78
CA SER A 433 -38.10 31.66 13.74
C SER A 433 -39.49 31.86 13.12
N ALA A 434 -39.59 32.68 12.06
CA ALA A 434 -40.84 32.95 11.36
C ALA A 434 -41.38 31.75 10.57
N LEU A 435 -40.53 30.75 10.28
CA LEU A 435 -40.90 29.56 9.50
C LEU A 435 -41.27 28.35 10.37
N ARG A 436 -41.32 28.49 11.70
CA ARG A 436 -41.68 27.38 12.60
C ARG A 436 -43.05 26.79 12.30
N ASP A 437 -44.00 27.60 11.84
CA ASP A 437 -45.35 27.14 11.49
C ASP A 437 -45.52 26.87 9.98
N ASP A 438 -44.42 26.83 9.21
CA ASP A 438 -44.45 26.55 7.78
C ASP A 438 -44.80 25.07 7.52
N GLY A 439 -46.04 24.84 7.08
CA GLY A 439 -46.58 23.53 6.77
C GLY A 439 -46.26 23.00 5.37
N ALA A 440 -45.38 23.67 4.60
CA ALA A 440 -44.99 23.16 3.29
C ALA A 440 -44.31 21.79 3.42
N PRO A 441 -44.79 20.76 2.69
CA PRO A 441 -44.26 19.41 2.80
C PRO A 441 -42.85 19.32 2.22
N LEU A 442 -41.98 18.56 2.89
CA LEU A 442 -40.69 18.14 2.35
C LEU A 442 -40.92 17.02 1.33
N ASN A 443 -40.25 17.10 0.18
CA ASN A 443 -40.41 16.13 -0.90
C ASN A 443 -39.06 15.59 -1.37
N GLY A 444 -38.86 14.28 -1.26
CA GLY A 444 -37.67 13.56 -1.70
C GLY A 444 -37.16 12.53 -0.67
N PRO A 445 -35.99 11.92 -0.89
CA PRO A 445 -35.50 10.86 -0.01
C PRO A 445 -34.76 11.40 1.23
N HIS A 446 -34.57 10.52 2.22
CA HIS A 446 -33.69 10.71 3.39
C HIS A 446 -34.12 11.77 4.43
N TRP A 447 -35.38 12.21 4.45
CA TRP A 447 -35.87 13.20 5.44
C TRP A 447 -36.10 12.66 6.86
N GLY A 448 -36.10 11.34 7.05
CA GLY A 448 -36.32 10.75 8.37
C GLY A 448 -37.70 11.13 8.94
N ASP A 449 -37.71 11.68 10.15
CA ASP A 449 -38.93 12.11 10.85
C ASP A 449 -39.39 13.53 10.45
N TRP A 450 -38.59 14.30 9.72
CA TRP A 450 -38.98 15.65 9.28
C TRP A 450 -39.95 15.56 8.11
N GLN A 451 -41.10 16.22 8.22
CA GLN A 451 -42.16 16.17 7.21
C GLN A 451 -42.43 17.53 6.57
N THR A 452 -42.09 18.62 7.25
CA THR A 452 -42.39 19.99 6.83
C THR A 452 -41.19 20.93 6.97
N VAL A 453 -41.23 22.07 6.28
CA VAL A 453 -40.24 23.15 6.46
C VAL A 453 -40.19 23.61 7.92
N GLY A 454 -41.32 23.67 8.60
CA GLY A 454 -41.41 24.00 10.01
C GLY A 454 -40.70 23.01 10.93
N ASP A 455 -40.64 21.72 10.57
CA ASP A 455 -39.85 20.73 11.33
C ASP A 455 -38.36 21.05 11.26
N VAL A 456 -37.86 21.44 10.09
CA VAL A 456 -36.47 21.88 9.91
C VAL A 456 -36.19 23.17 10.70
N ALA A 457 -37.13 24.13 10.68
CA ALA A 457 -36.99 25.38 11.44
C ALA A 457 -36.97 25.17 12.97
N ARG A 458 -37.44 24.01 13.46
CA ARG A 458 -37.44 23.61 14.87
C ARG A 458 -36.22 22.77 15.28
N ARG A 459 -35.25 22.54 14.38
CA ARG A 459 -34.08 21.65 14.61
C ARG A 459 -33.32 21.85 15.92
N ASP A 460 -33.34 23.06 16.50
CA ASP A 460 -32.67 23.39 17.78
C ASP A 460 -33.66 23.82 18.89
N ALA A 461 -34.89 23.29 18.91
CA ALA A 461 -35.81 23.48 20.04
C ALA A 461 -35.73 22.36 21.10
N THR A 462 -34.95 21.30 20.86
CA THR A 462 -34.98 20.07 21.69
C THR A 462 -33.65 19.32 21.88
N ASP A 463 -32.50 19.90 21.52
CA ASP A 463 -31.18 19.37 21.94
C ASP A 463 -30.52 20.28 22.99
#